data_AF-S5AL74-F1
#
_entry.id   AF-S5AL74-F1
#
_cell.length_a   1.000
_cell.length_b   1.000
_cell.length_c   1.000
_cell.angle_alpha   90.00
_cell.angle_beta   90.00
_cell.angle_gamma   90.00
#
_symmetry.space_group_name_H-M   'P 1'
#
loop_
_entity.id
_entity.type
_entity.pdbx_description
1 polymer ?
#
loop_
_entity_poly.entity_id
_entity_poly.type
_entity_poly.pdbx_seq_one_letter_code
_entity_poly.pdbx_strand_id
1 'polypeptide(L)'
;MSTAPFRIEQFRNCIVVTLRGKWNMTTNIQYLATLSEILKTRKGRPFHLFVDMRSWQIPKSDTFNQIKAPLKLDRRNQLSEMWLEDETTDADHIAEKFFTSSSNKLSFKLQRTHDVTVFMTHGKNCADEAVVQYIQTALDYN
;
A
#
# COMPACT_ATOMS: atom_id res chain seq x y z
N MET A 1 7.74 22.29 -5.70
CA MET A 1 6.45 21.84 -6.27
C MET A 1 5.77 20.98 -5.21
N SER A 2 4.49 21.19 -4.93
CA SER A 2 3.73 20.35 -4.00
C SER A 2 3.49 18.99 -4.66
N THR A 3 4.32 18.00 -4.37
CA THR A 3 4.05 16.60 -4.73
C THR A 3 2.81 16.11 -3.98
N ALA A 4 1.90 15.43 -4.68
CA ALA A 4 0.73 14.85 -4.04
C ALA A 4 1.16 13.88 -2.93
N PRO A 5 0.51 13.88 -1.75
CA PRO A 5 0.93 13.06 -0.61
C PRO A 5 0.77 11.56 -0.85
N PHE A 6 -0.05 11.19 -1.84
CA PHE A 6 -0.15 9.83 -2.34
C PHE A 6 -0.50 9.79 -3.84
N ARG A 7 -0.21 8.66 -4.47
CA ARG A 7 -0.66 8.28 -5.81
C ARG A 7 -1.11 6.82 -5.74
N ILE A 8 -2.25 6.50 -6.36
CA ILE A 8 -2.77 5.14 -6.45
C ILE A 8 -3.10 4.88 -7.91
N GLU A 9 -2.52 3.82 -8.45
CA GLU A 9 -2.68 3.46 -9.85
C GLU A 9 -3.00 1.99 -10.00
N GLN A 10 -4.00 1.69 -10.82
CA GLN A 10 -4.33 0.33 -11.19
C GLN A 10 -3.76 0.03 -12.58
N PHE A 11 -2.94 -1.00 -12.68
CA PHE A 11 -2.47 -1.51 -13.96
C PHE A 11 -2.56 -3.04 -14.01
N ARG A 12 -3.40 -3.55 -14.91
CA ARG A 12 -3.69 -4.99 -15.06
C ARG A 12 -4.10 -5.65 -13.74
N ASN A 13 -3.35 -6.62 -13.24
CA ASN A 13 -3.61 -7.34 -11.98
C ASN A 13 -2.95 -6.67 -10.76
N CYS A 14 -2.35 -5.49 -10.92
CA CYS A 14 -1.65 -4.81 -9.84
C CYS A 14 -2.29 -3.45 -9.51
N ILE A 15 -2.16 -3.09 -8.24
CA ILE A 15 -2.38 -1.74 -7.76
C ILE A 15 -1.02 -1.27 -7.21
N VAL A 16 -0.54 -0.15 -7.70
CA VAL A 16 0.71 0.48 -7.27
C VAL A 16 0.35 1.74 -6.49
N VAL A 17 0.89 1.83 -5.28
CA VAL A 17 0.63 2.91 -4.33
C VAL A 17 1.96 3.56 -4.00
N THR A 18 1.99 4.89 -4.07
CA THR A 18 3.12 5.69 -3.61
C THR A 18 2.63 6.57 -2.47
N LEU A 19 3.27 6.50 -1.30
CA LEU A 19 2.98 7.30 -0.12
C LEU A 19 4.18 8.18 0.20
N ARG A 20 3.96 9.48 0.45
CA ARG A 20 5.04 10.42 0.73
C ARG A 20 4.70 11.39 1.85
N GLY A 21 5.74 11.82 2.55
CA GLY A 21 5.70 12.93 3.48
C GLY A 21 4.87 12.66 4.73
N LYS A 22 4.62 13.74 5.47
CA LYS A 22 3.91 13.72 6.74
C LYS A 22 2.41 13.79 6.51
N TRP A 23 1.71 12.74 6.90
CA TRP A 23 0.27 12.67 6.79
C TRP A 23 -0.41 13.21 8.02
N ASN A 24 -1.61 13.75 7.82
CA ASN A 24 -2.57 14.02 8.87
C ASN A 24 -3.82 13.15 8.65
N MET A 25 -4.84 13.35 9.49
CA MET A 25 -6.06 12.55 9.41
C MET A 25 -6.78 12.73 8.08
N THR A 26 -6.84 13.95 7.56
CA THR A 26 -7.48 14.28 6.29
C THR A 26 -6.83 13.52 5.14
N THR A 27 -5.50 13.56 5.04
CA THR A 27 -4.75 12.85 3.99
C THR A 27 -4.98 11.34 4.07
N ASN A 28 -5.00 10.79 5.28
CA ASN A 28 -5.26 9.36 5.47
C ASN A 28 -6.69 8.96 5.07
N ILE A 29 -7.71 9.78 5.39
CA ILE A 29 -9.09 9.54 4.95
C ILE A 29 -9.19 9.60 3.43
N GLN A 30 -8.57 10.60 2.81
CA GLN A 30 -8.54 10.74 1.34
C GLN A 30 -7.87 9.54 0.67
N TYR A 31 -6.74 9.08 1.21
CA TYR A 31 -6.06 7.88 0.75
C TYR A 31 -6.96 6.64 0.83
N LEU A 32 -7.54 6.37 2.01
CA LEU A 32 -8.38 5.19 2.22
C LEU A 32 -9.64 5.22 1.35
N ALA A 33 -10.27 6.38 1.19
CA ALA A 33 -11.41 6.55 0.29
C ALA A 33 -11.02 6.27 -1.16
N THR A 34 -9.91 6.85 -1.63
CA THR A 34 -9.41 6.63 -3.01
C THR A 34 -9.06 5.16 -3.24
N LEU A 35 -8.38 4.52 -2.29
CA LEU A 35 -8.06 3.10 -2.37
C LEU A 35 -9.33 2.25 -2.40
N SER A 36 -10.34 2.57 -1.59
CA SER A 36 -11.63 1.87 -1.61
C SER A 36 -12.31 1.92 -2.98
N GLU A 37 -12.31 3.08 -3.64
CA GLU A 37 -12.87 3.20 -5.00
C GLU A 37 -12.09 2.38 -6.02
N ILE A 38 -10.74 2.40 -5.98
CA ILE A 38 -9.90 1.57 -6.85
C ILE A 38 -10.12 0.07 -6.59
N LEU A 39 -10.32 -0.34 -5.34
CA LEU A 39 -10.65 -1.73 -5.03
C LEU A 39 -12.00 -2.13 -5.61
N LYS A 40 -13.01 -1.24 -5.58
CA LYS A 40 -14.32 -1.50 -6.21
C LYS A 40 -14.20 -1.69 -7.73
N THR A 41 -13.32 -0.95 -8.41
CA THR A 41 -13.12 -1.09 -9.87
C THR A 41 -12.56 -2.46 -10.27
N ARG A 42 -11.96 -3.21 -9.33
CA ARG A 42 -11.53 -4.60 -9.56
C ARG A 42 -12.68 -5.56 -9.83
N LYS A 43 -13.90 -5.26 -9.38
CA LYS A 43 -15.09 -6.13 -9.52
C LYS A 43 -14.81 -7.58 -9.09
N GLY A 44 -14.06 -7.74 -7.99
CA GLY A 44 -13.68 -9.05 -7.44
C GLY A 44 -12.52 -9.77 -8.15
N ARG A 45 -11.87 -9.17 -9.15
CA ARG A 45 -10.72 -9.79 -9.83
C ARG A 45 -9.49 -9.84 -8.90
N PRO A 46 -8.78 -10.97 -8.82
CA PRO A 46 -7.59 -11.11 -7.98
C PRO A 46 -6.51 -10.08 -8.28
N PHE A 47 -5.81 -9.57 -7.26
CA PHE A 47 -4.80 -8.53 -7.46
C PHE A 47 -3.65 -8.58 -6.46
N HIS A 48 -2.54 -7.95 -6.86
CA HIS A 48 -1.38 -7.69 -6.00
C HIS A 48 -1.30 -6.19 -5.69
N LEU A 49 -0.90 -5.85 -4.47
CA LEU A 49 -0.70 -4.48 -4.03
C LEU A 49 0.80 -4.22 -3.80
N PHE A 50 1.32 -3.19 -4.45
CA PHE A 50 2.70 -2.73 -4.30
C PHE A 50 2.66 -1.35 -3.68
N VAL A 51 3.31 -1.19 -2.53
CA VAL A 51 3.29 0.08 -1.78
C VAL A 51 4.71 0.56 -1.62
N ASP A 52 5.05 1.64 -2.32
CA ASP A 52 6.25 2.42 -2.02
C ASP A 52 5.88 3.48 -0.98
N MET A 53 6.40 3.29 0.24
CA MET A 53 6.14 4.17 1.38
C MET A 53 7.41 4.82 1.92
N ARG A 54 8.51 4.83 1.15
CA ARG A 54 9.70 5.60 1.50
C ARG A 54 9.34 7.06 1.78
N SER A 55 9.96 7.68 2.78
CA SER A 55 9.70 9.03 3.30
C SER A 55 8.30 9.27 3.89
N TRP A 56 7.46 8.23 3.98
CA TRP A 56 6.12 8.35 4.53
C TRP A 56 6.15 8.37 6.06
N GLN A 57 5.43 9.33 6.63
CA GLN A 57 5.33 9.50 8.08
C GLN A 57 3.88 9.70 8.47
N ILE A 58 3.40 8.90 9.42
CA ILE A 58 2.03 8.98 9.93
C ILE A 58 2.03 9.26 11.44
N PRO A 59 1.07 10.01 11.98
CA PRO A 59 1.01 10.30 13.41
C PRO A 59 0.67 9.04 14.23
N LYS A 60 1.41 8.84 15.33
CA LYS A 60 1.27 7.68 16.23
C LYS A 60 0.17 7.80 17.31
N SER A 61 -0.75 8.76 17.22
CA SER A 61 -1.72 9.01 18.30
C SER A 61 -2.87 7.99 18.34
N ASP A 62 -3.32 7.59 19.53
CA ASP A 62 -4.47 6.68 19.72
C ASP A 62 -5.77 7.20 19.08
N THR A 63 -5.97 8.52 19.08
CA THR A 63 -7.10 9.19 18.40
C THR A 63 -7.11 8.90 16.89
N PHE A 64 -5.94 8.83 16.28
CA PHE A 64 -5.77 8.50 14.86
C PHE A 64 -6.08 7.02 14.59
N ASN A 65 -5.90 6.13 15.57
CA ASN A 65 -6.24 4.72 15.47
C ASN A 65 -7.73 4.44 15.65
N GLN A 66 -8.42 5.18 16.52
CA GLN A 66 -9.86 4.99 16.79
C GLN A 66 -10.76 5.44 15.63
N ILE A 67 -10.41 6.52 14.92
CA ILE A 67 -11.23 7.05 13.81
C ILE A 67 -11.11 6.19 12.53
N LYS A 68 -10.12 5.28 12.44
CA LYS A 68 -9.97 4.32 11.31
C LYS A 68 -11.08 3.24 11.25
N ALA A 69 -11.92 3.14 12.28
CA ALA A 69 -12.88 2.05 12.46
C ALA A 69 -13.98 1.88 11.37
N PRO A 70 -14.48 2.90 10.66
CA PRO A 70 -15.61 2.70 9.75
C PRO A 70 -15.23 2.27 8.32
N LEU A 71 -13.98 2.49 7.86
CA LEU A 71 -13.61 2.26 6.46
C LEU A 71 -12.98 0.87 6.27
N LYS A 72 -13.83 -0.15 6.15
CA LYS A 72 -13.40 -1.52 5.79
C LYS A 72 -13.11 -1.60 4.30
N LEU A 73 -11.85 -1.75 3.93
CA LEU A 73 -11.44 -2.02 2.55
C LEU A 73 -11.85 -3.45 2.15
N ASP A 74 -12.45 -3.64 0.97
CA ASP A 74 -12.71 -4.98 0.42
C ASP A 74 -11.44 -5.57 -0.17
N ARG A 75 -10.76 -6.41 0.62
CA ARG A 75 -9.47 -7.02 0.27
C ARG A 75 -9.58 -8.53 0.04
N ARG A 76 -10.80 -9.06 -0.11
CA ARG A 76 -11.06 -10.52 -0.18
C ARG A 76 -10.34 -11.22 -1.35
N ASN A 77 -10.13 -10.50 -2.45
CA ASN A 77 -9.45 -11.01 -3.65
C ASN A 77 -7.99 -10.52 -3.76
N GLN A 78 -7.44 -9.95 -2.69
CA GLN A 78 -6.02 -9.64 -2.68
C GLN A 78 -5.21 -10.94 -2.56
N LEU A 79 -4.15 -11.05 -3.34
CA LEU A 79 -3.24 -12.21 -3.35
C LEU A 79 -1.97 -11.93 -2.56
N SER A 80 -1.39 -10.73 -2.72
CA SER A 80 -0.22 -10.31 -1.94
C SER A 80 -0.19 -8.79 -1.71
N GLU A 81 0.65 -8.40 -0.77
CA GLU A 81 1.04 -7.02 -0.51
C GLU A 81 2.56 -6.94 -0.29
N MET A 82 3.22 -6.02 -0.97
CA MET A 82 4.65 -5.77 -0.82
C MET A 82 4.87 -4.31 -0.45
N TRP A 83 5.55 -4.05 0.68
CA TRP A 83 5.92 -2.72 1.13
C TRP A 83 7.41 -2.47 0.91
N LEU A 84 7.71 -1.33 0.28
CA LEU A 84 9.05 -0.77 0.17
C LEU A 84 9.14 0.42 1.15
N GLU A 85 10.01 0.27 2.13
CA GLU A 85 10.22 1.20 3.23
C GLU A 85 11.64 1.79 3.16
N ASP A 86 11.87 2.90 3.85
CA ASP A 86 13.21 3.42 4.15
C ASP A 86 13.40 3.57 5.66
N GLU A 87 14.58 3.96 6.10
CA GLU A 87 14.94 4.09 7.51
C GLU A 87 14.12 5.18 8.24
N THR A 88 13.46 6.06 7.49
CA THR A 88 12.62 7.14 8.04
C THR A 88 11.15 6.78 8.15
N THR A 89 10.76 5.64 7.58
CA THR A 89 9.39 5.15 7.51
C THR A 89 9.07 4.33 8.76
N ASP A 90 8.20 4.86 9.61
CA ASP A 90 7.71 4.13 10.78
C ASP A 90 6.33 3.53 10.50
N ALA A 91 6.33 2.33 9.92
CA ALA A 91 5.12 1.60 9.57
C ALA A 91 4.76 0.49 10.58
N ASP A 92 5.57 0.26 11.63
CA ASP A 92 5.43 -0.90 12.52
C ASP A 92 4.07 -0.93 13.24
N HIS A 93 3.65 0.21 13.77
CA HIS A 93 2.36 0.36 14.47
C HIS A 93 1.14 0.16 13.54
N ILE A 94 1.34 0.16 12.21
CA ILE A 94 0.34 -0.21 11.22
C ILE A 94 0.48 -1.69 10.85
N ALA A 95 1.71 -2.14 10.59
CA ALA A 95 2.06 -3.51 10.26
C ALA A 95 1.56 -4.49 11.33
N GLU A 96 1.70 -4.14 12.60
CA GLU A 96 1.31 -4.98 13.74
C GLU A 96 -0.14 -5.46 13.62
N LYS A 97 -1.06 -4.60 13.15
CA LYS A 97 -2.48 -4.93 12.99
C LYS A 97 -2.74 -6.08 12.01
N PHE A 98 -1.85 -6.25 11.04
CA PHE A 98 -1.90 -7.32 10.04
C PHE A 98 -1.38 -8.66 10.58
N PHE A 99 -0.60 -8.66 11.66
CA PHE A 99 0.03 -9.86 12.22
C PHE A 99 -0.55 -10.31 13.57
N THR A 100 -1.05 -9.40 14.41
CA THR A 100 -1.52 -9.71 15.77
C THR A 100 -3.02 -9.98 15.88
N SER A 101 -3.82 -9.56 14.89
CA SER A 101 -5.27 -9.74 14.90
C SER A 101 -5.65 -11.18 14.57
N SER A 102 -5.85 -12.02 15.58
CA SER A 102 -6.24 -13.44 15.45
C SER A 102 -7.61 -13.63 14.75
N SER A 103 -8.44 -12.58 14.71
CA SER A 103 -9.73 -12.52 14.01
C SER A 103 -9.66 -12.01 12.56
N ASN A 104 -8.49 -11.53 12.12
CA ASN A 104 -8.23 -11.03 10.75
C ASN A 104 -7.04 -11.78 10.14
N LYS A 105 -7.10 -13.11 10.07
CA LYS A 105 -6.13 -13.86 9.25
C LYS A 105 -6.32 -13.39 7.81
N LEU A 106 -5.40 -12.54 7.35
CA LEU A 106 -5.45 -12.00 6.00
C LEU A 106 -5.43 -13.16 5.02
N SER A 107 -6.26 -13.10 3.99
CA SER A 107 -6.25 -14.05 2.90
C SER A 107 -5.03 -13.92 1.98
N PHE A 108 -4.19 -12.91 2.22
CA PHE A 108 -3.03 -12.57 1.41
C PHE A 108 -1.74 -12.53 2.23
N LYS A 109 -0.61 -12.65 1.53
CA LYS A 109 0.73 -12.55 2.13
C LYS A 109 1.20 -11.09 2.10
N LEU A 110 1.51 -10.52 3.27
CA LEU A 110 2.20 -9.24 3.40
C LEU A 110 3.71 -9.47 3.55
N GLN A 111 4.51 -8.75 2.78
CA GLN A 111 5.98 -8.73 2.86
C GLN A 111 6.47 -7.28 2.91
N ARG A 112 7.57 -7.05 3.63
CA ARG A 112 8.19 -5.73 3.84
C ARG A 112 9.66 -5.82 3.44
N THR A 113 10.19 -4.78 2.82
CA THR A 113 11.61 -4.68 2.44
C THR A 113 12.09 -3.24 2.45
N HIS A 114 13.39 -3.07 2.67
CA HIS A 114 14.11 -1.81 2.41
C HIS A 114 14.89 -1.86 1.09
N ASP A 115 14.96 -3.05 0.46
CA ASP A 115 15.71 -3.28 -0.78
C ASP A 115 14.78 -3.25 -2.00
N VAL A 116 15.02 -2.29 -2.89
CA VAL A 116 14.33 -2.12 -4.18
C VAL A 116 14.47 -3.37 -5.05
N THR A 117 15.62 -4.05 -5.02
CA THR A 117 15.86 -5.27 -5.80
C THR A 117 14.92 -6.39 -5.37
N VAL A 118 14.72 -6.56 -4.06
CA VAL A 118 13.76 -7.53 -3.50
C VAL A 118 12.33 -7.15 -3.90
N PHE A 119 11.99 -5.87 -3.82
CA PHE A 119 10.68 -5.36 -4.24
C PHE A 119 10.38 -5.65 -5.73
N MET A 120 11.33 -5.36 -6.62
CA MET A 120 11.19 -5.61 -8.05
C MET A 120 11.19 -7.11 -8.38
N THR A 121 11.95 -7.92 -7.64
CA THR A 121 11.93 -9.38 -7.79
C THR A 121 10.56 -9.96 -7.42
N HIS A 122 9.92 -9.44 -6.37
CA HIS A 122 8.53 -9.81 -6.05
C HIS A 122 7.57 -9.45 -7.19
N GLY A 123 7.73 -8.26 -7.79
CA GLY A 123 7.01 -7.83 -8.99
C GLY A 123 7.10 -8.84 -10.13
N LYS A 124 8.31 -9.27 -10.48
CA LYS A 124 8.57 -10.26 -11.54
C LYS A 124 7.92 -11.62 -11.28
N ASN A 125 7.77 -12.01 -10.02
CA ASN A 125 7.12 -13.27 -9.65
C ASN A 125 5.59 -13.20 -9.67
N CYS A 126 5.00 -12.01 -9.61
CA CYS A 126 3.56 -11.80 -9.45
C CYS A 126 2.87 -11.21 -10.68
N ALA A 127 3.63 -10.64 -11.61
CA ALA A 127 3.09 -9.90 -12.74
C ALA A 127 3.94 -10.05 -14.00
N ASP A 128 3.33 -9.74 -15.14
CA ASP A 128 4.02 -9.74 -16.43
C ASP A 128 5.00 -8.57 -16.58
N GLU A 129 5.86 -8.64 -17.60
CA GLU A 129 6.93 -7.66 -17.83
C GLU A 129 6.41 -6.23 -17.97
N ALA A 130 5.25 -6.01 -18.60
CA ALA A 130 4.69 -4.67 -18.74
C ALA A 130 4.28 -4.08 -17.39
N VAL A 131 3.78 -4.91 -16.47
CA VAL A 131 3.49 -4.49 -15.10
C VAL A 131 4.77 -4.20 -14.32
N VAL A 132 5.81 -5.01 -14.48
CA VAL A 132 7.10 -4.77 -13.81
C VAL A 132 7.71 -3.45 -14.28
N GLN A 133 7.69 -3.16 -15.58
CA GLN A 133 8.13 -1.87 -16.13
C GLN A 133 7.28 -0.71 -15.59
N TYR A 134 5.98 -0.92 -15.42
CA TYR A 134 5.09 0.07 -14.83
C TYR A 134 5.43 0.37 -13.36
N ILE A 135 5.68 -0.68 -12.56
CA ILE A 135 6.14 -0.53 -11.17
C ILE A 135 7.45 0.24 -11.13
N GLN A 136 8.42 -0.12 -11.99
CA GLN A 136 9.71 0.59 -12.08
C GLN A 136 9.51 2.07 -12.40
N THR A 137 8.68 2.37 -13.39
CA THR A 137 8.36 3.76 -13.76
C THR A 137 7.74 4.51 -12.58
N ALA A 138 6.84 3.89 -11.83
CA ALA A 138 6.24 4.51 -10.63
C ALA A 138 7.26 4.77 -9.51
N LEU A 139 8.31 3.95 -9.40
CA LEU A 139 9.43 4.18 -8.48
C LEU A 139 10.36 5.30 -8.95
N ASP A 140 10.55 5.46 -10.26
CA ASP A 140 11.44 6.46 -10.88
C ASP A 140 10.80 7.85 -11.01
N TYR A 141 9.46 7.95 -10.93
CA TYR A 141 8.73 9.23 -10.88
C TYR A 141 8.93 10.01 -9.55
N ASN A 142 9.94 9.63 -8.75
CA ASN A 142 10.26 10.21 -7.44
C ASN A 142 11.55 11.01 -7.46
#